data_AF-A0A328J1Y0-F1
#
_entry.id   AF-A0A328J1Y0-F1
#
_cell.length_a   1.000
_cell.length_b   1.000
_cell.length_c   1.000
_cell.angle_alpha   90.00
_cell.angle_beta   90.00
_cell.angle_gamma   90.00
#
_symmetry.space_group_name_H-M   'P 1'
#
loop_
_entity.id
_entity.type
_entity.pdbx_description
1 polymer ?
#
loop_
_entity_poly.entity_id
_entity_poly.type
_entity_poly.pdbx_seq_one_letter_code
_entity_poly.pdbx_strand_id
1 'polypeptide(L)'
;MRFLEEYLETEVKPALGCTEPGAVAFCTATAASKLEGSIRRISVVTSVSVYKNGMYVGIPGTNEKGNEFAAALGAICGDAALQLEALKPCRIESVESARKLIEDRAVSVRCDPDRTGVFIQAVVEDENHVVRCTISGSHTNVSMIEIDGMPLPIEEQAIPSATIDFTPDEVFDSVEAMNNREIGKIFEGIDMNLDIAKFGLD
;
A
#
# COMPACT_ATOMS: atom_id res chain seq x y z
N MET A 1 -23.56 13.38 3.79
CA MET A 1 -22.29 14.13 3.55
C MET A 1 -22.46 14.92 2.28
N ARG A 2 -21.77 16.06 2.14
CA ARG A 2 -21.71 16.75 0.85
C ARG A 2 -20.70 16.01 -0.04
N PHE A 3 -20.90 16.09 -1.36
CA PHE A 3 -20.03 15.47 -2.36
C PHE A 3 -18.54 15.69 -2.07
N LEU A 4 -18.13 16.95 -1.88
CA LEU A 4 -16.73 17.30 -1.69
C LEU A 4 -16.16 16.76 -0.37
N GLU A 5 -16.95 16.76 0.72
CA GLU A 5 -16.53 16.16 2.00
C GLU A 5 -16.28 14.65 1.85
N GLU A 6 -17.17 13.95 1.14
CA GLU A 6 -17.05 12.52 0.86
C GLU A 6 -15.83 12.20 0.01
N TYR A 7 -15.66 12.92 -1.09
CA TYR A 7 -14.52 12.76 -1.99
C TYR A 7 -13.18 13.00 -1.29
N LEU A 8 -13.06 14.08 -0.49
CA LEU A 8 -11.83 14.38 0.24
C LEU A 8 -11.51 13.31 1.29
N GLU A 9 -12.52 12.76 1.98
CA GLU A 9 -12.31 11.67 2.95
C GLU A 9 -11.89 10.35 2.30
N THR A 10 -12.36 10.06 1.09
CA THR A 10 -11.98 8.83 0.39
C THR A 10 -10.63 8.93 -0.32
N GLU A 11 -10.36 10.05 -0.99
CA GLU A 11 -9.22 10.20 -1.91
C GLU A 11 -8.01 10.91 -1.28
N VAL A 12 -8.20 11.78 -0.29
CA VAL A 12 -7.09 12.54 0.33
C VAL A 12 -6.69 11.88 1.64
N LYS A 13 -6.02 10.73 1.53
CA LYS A 13 -5.51 9.95 2.66
C LYS A 13 -3.99 10.03 2.79
N PRO A 14 -3.44 10.06 4.01
CA PRO A 14 -2.00 9.99 4.22
C PRO A 14 -1.40 8.69 3.65
N ALA A 15 -0.20 8.81 3.09
CA ALA A 15 0.65 7.68 2.75
C ALA A 15 2.07 7.99 3.26
N LEU A 16 2.82 6.97 3.70
CA LEU A 16 4.19 7.18 4.18
C LEU A 16 5.15 7.57 3.04
N GLY A 17 4.84 7.20 1.80
CA GLY A 17 5.65 7.42 0.60
C GLY A 17 4.82 7.18 -0.66
N CYS A 18 5.45 6.85 -1.80
CA CYS A 18 4.68 6.52 -3.00
C CYS A 18 3.78 5.31 -2.75
N THR A 19 2.63 5.32 -3.42
CA THR A 19 1.54 4.38 -3.22
C THR A 19 1.91 2.96 -3.64
N GLU A 20 2.81 2.78 -4.61
CA GLU A 20 3.18 1.47 -5.13
C GLU A 20 4.03 0.64 -4.15
N PRO A 21 5.18 1.13 -3.61
CA PRO A 21 5.87 0.40 -2.55
C PRO A 21 4.99 0.21 -1.31
N GLY A 22 4.17 1.19 -0.96
CA GLY A 22 3.22 1.07 0.16
C GLY A 22 2.21 -0.06 -0.05
N ALA A 23 1.63 -0.19 -1.24
CA ALA A 23 0.70 -1.25 -1.58
C ALA A 23 1.37 -2.64 -1.63
N VAL A 24 2.62 -2.72 -2.11
CA VAL A 24 3.40 -3.97 -2.08
C VAL A 24 3.66 -4.41 -0.64
N ALA A 25 4.10 -3.48 0.21
CA ALA A 25 4.32 -3.75 1.63
C ALA A 25 3.02 -4.14 2.35
N PHE A 26 1.91 -3.45 2.05
CA PHE A 26 0.60 -3.79 2.60
C PHE A 26 0.15 -5.20 2.19
N CYS A 27 0.36 -5.59 0.92
CA CYS A 27 0.03 -6.93 0.43
C CYS A 27 0.83 -8.02 1.15
N THR A 28 2.14 -7.83 1.31
CA THR A 28 3.00 -8.80 2.00
C THR A 28 2.75 -8.83 3.50
N ALA A 29 2.49 -7.68 4.14
CA ALA A 29 2.08 -7.61 5.55
C ALA A 29 0.76 -8.36 5.80
N THR A 30 -0.19 -8.22 4.88
CA THR A 30 -1.48 -8.91 4.97
C THR A 30 -1.28 -10.43 4.90
N ALA A 31 -0.44 -10.93 3.99
CA ALA A 31 -0.11 -12.35 3.91
C ALA A 31 0.66 -12.83 5.16
N ALA A 32 1.68 -12.08 5.60
CA ALA A 32 2.49 -12.43 6.76
C ALA A 32 1.70 -12.43 8.08
N SER A 33 0.68 -11.58 8.21
CA SER A 33 -0.20 -11.55 9.41
C SER A 33 -0.99 -12.84 9.65
N LYS A 34 -1.02 -13.75 8.67
CA LYS A 34 -1.67 -15.06 8.75
C LYS A 34 -0.69 -16.20 9.08
N LEU A 35 0.60 -15.89 9.17
CA LEU A 35 1.65 -16.82 9.53
C LEU A 35 2.05 -16.61 11.00
N GLU A 36 2.48 -17.68 11.66
CA GLU A 36 3.00 -17.64 13.03
C GLU A 36 4.53 -17.84 13.08
N GLY A 37 5.11 -18.41 12.01
CA GLY A 37 6.54 -18.70 11.92
C GLY A 37 7.37 -17.57 11.34
N SER A 38 8.69 -17.76 11.35
CA SER A 38 9.63 -16.86 10.68
C SER A 38 9.52 -16.98 9.16
N ILE A 39 9.45 -15.84 8.48
CA ILE A 39 9.34 -15.78 7.02
C ILE A 39 10.57 -16.41 6.35
N ARG A 40 10.34 -17.39 5.47
CA ARG A 40 11.37 -18.10 4.70
C ARG A 40 11.44 -17.66 3.25
N ARG A 41 10.32 -17.26 2.66
CA ARG A 41 10.25 -16.85 1.26
C ARG A 41 9.13 -15.85 1.02
N ILE A 42 9.40 -14.90 0.12
CA ILE A 42 8.47 -13.88 -0.34
C ILE A 42 8.53 -13.85 -1.87
N SER A 43 7.41 -14.11 -2.52
CA SER A 43 7.27 -14.03 -3.98
C SER A 43 6.15 -13.07 -4.33
N VAL A 44 6.46 -12.00 -5.06
CA VAL A 44 5.48 -11.00 -5.47
C VAL A 44 5.39 -10.95 -6.98
N VAL A 45 4.17 -10.91 -7.50
CA VAL A 45 3.86 -10.63 -8.91
C VAL A 45 3.06 -9.34 -8.96
N THR A 46 3.49 -8.38 -9.79
CA THR A 46 2.80 -7.09 -9.94
C THR A 46 2.41 -6.83 -11.38
N SER A 47 1.44 -5.94 -11.60
CA SER A 47 1.22 -5.35 -12.92
C SER A 47 2.41 -4.52 -13.39
N VAL A 48 2.42 -4.20 -14.69
CA VAL A 48 3.41 -3.27 -15.28
C VAL A 48 3.41 -1.91 -14.58
N SER A 49 2.22 -1.38 -14.25
CA SER A 49 2.09 -0.07 -13.60
C SER A 49 2.71 -0.05 -12.21
N VAL A 50 2.39 -1.06 -11.38
CA VAL A 50 2.96 -1.14 -10.03
C VAL A 50 4.45 -1.43 -10.08
N TYR A 51 4.88 -2.30 -11.01
CA TYR A 51 6.29 -2.66 -11.13
C TYR A 51 7.15 -1.42 -11.43
N LYS A 52 6.82 -0.69 -12.51
CA LYS A 52 7.64 0.45 -12.97
C LYS A 52 7.64 1.61 -11.97
N ASN A 53 6.49 1.88 -11.35
CA ASN A 53 6.34 3.02 -10.45
C ASN A 53 6.98 2.75 -9.09
N GLY A 54 7.07 1.51 -8.64
CA GLY A 54 7.68 1.17 -7.35
C GLY A 54 9.15 0.75 -7.40
N MET A 55 9.71 0.39 -8.57
CA MET A 55 11.04 -0.24 -8.68
C MET A 55 12.21 0.61 -8.13
N TYR A 56 12.15 1.94 -8.23
CA TYR A 56 13.24 2.84 -7.83
C TYR A 56 12.85 3.87 -6.79
N VAL A 57 11.65 3.75 -6.22
CA VAL A 57 11.15 4.68 -5.21
C VAL A 57 11.77 4.36 -3.84
N GLY A 58 12.21 5.40 -3.13
CA GLY A 58 12.73 5.29 -1.78
C GLY A 58 11.67 4.80 -0.79
N ILE A 59 12.09 3.96 0.16
CA ILE A 59 11.25 3.47 1.24
C ILE A 59 11.36 4.42 2.44
N PRO A 60 10.24 5.06 2.85
CA PRO A 60 10.22 6.02 3.94
C PRO A 60 10.84 5.48 5.23
N GLY A 61 11.62 6.31 5.91
CA GLY A 61 12.31 5.92 7.16
C GLY A 61 13.54 5.02 6.97
N THR A 62 13.98 4.81 5.72
CA THR A 62 15.15 3.98 5.39
C THR A 62 15.96 4.62 4.25
N ASN A 63 17.19 4.12 4.03
CA ASN A 63 17.99 4.47 2.84
C ASN A 63 17.74 3.53 1.65
N GLU A 64 16.72 2.67 1.75
CA GLU A 64 16.46 1.60 0.81
C GLU A 64 15.41 2.02 -0.22
N LYS A 65 15.29 1.26 -1.30
CA LYS A 65 14.37 1.56 -2.38
C LYS A 65 13.86 0.30 -3.06
N GLY A 66 12.74 0.44 -3.73
CA GLY A 66 12.23 -0.58 -4.65
C GLY A 66 11.23 -1.55 -4.04
N ASN A 67 10.50 -2.21 -4.94
CA ASN A 67 9.45 -3.16 -4.58
C ASN A 67 9.96 -4.37 -3.79
N GLU A 68 11.19 -4.83 -4.03
CA GLU A 68 11.78 -5.96 -3.29
C GLU A 68 11.95 -5.62 -1.81
N PHE A 69 12.47 -4.42 -1.53
CA PHE A 69 12.66 -3.97 -0.16
C PHE A 69 11.33 -3.68 0.55
N ALA A 70 10.37 -3.09 -0.16
CA ALA A 70 9.01 -2.92 0.34
C ALA A 70 8.34 -4.25 0.70
N ALA A 71 8.46 -5.25 -0.17
CA ALA A 71 7.91 -6.59 0.04
C ALA A 71 8.51 -7.25 1.30
N ALA A 72 9.83 -7.18 1.44
CA ALA A 72 10.57 -7.74 2.57
C ALA A 72 10.18 -7.07 3.90
N LEU A 73 10.19 -5.74 3.95
CA LEU A 73 9.80 -4.99 5.14
C LEU A 73 8.33 -5.21 5.51
N GLY A 74 7.43 -5.22 4.53
CA GLY A 74 6.02 -5.52 4.75
C GLY A 74 5.81 -6.87 5.42
N ALA A 75 6.52 -7.92 4.99
CA ALA A 75 6.42 -9.25 5.59
C ALA A 75 7.06 -9.36 6.98
N ILE A 76 8.13 -8.60 7.25
CA ILE A 76 8.89 -8.69 8.52
C ILE A 76 8.26 -7.87 9.64
N CYS A 77 7.88 -6.62 9.34
CA CYS A 77 7.46 -5.65 10.36
C CYS A 77 6.21 -4.86 9.97
N GLY A 78 5.63 -5.15 8.80
CA GLY A 78 4.47 -4.41 8.31
C GLY A 78 3.25 -4.66 9.18
N ASP A 79 2.45 -3.61 9.39
CA ASP A 79 1.13 -3.73 10.02
C ASP A 79 0.04 -3.59 8.96
N ALA A 80 -0.66 -4.68 8.68
CA ALA A 80 -1.73 -4.71 7.70
C ALA A 80 -2.89 -3.77 8.05
N ALA A 81 -3.12 -3.46 9.34
CA ALA A 81 -4.17 -2.53 9.76
C ALA A 81 -3.91 -1.08 9.30
N LEU A 82 -2.66 -0.74 8.98
CA LEU A 82 -2.25 0.59 8.57
C LEU A 82 -2.30 0.82 7.04
N GLN A 83 -2.71 -0.18 6.24
CA GLN A 83 -2.85 -0.06 4.79
C GLN A 83 -1.59 0.55 4.12
N LEU A 84 -1.69 1.70 3.44
CA LEU A 84 -0.54 2.35 2.78
C LEU A 84 0.51 2.88 3.76
N GLU A 85 0.18 2.97 5.05
CA GLU A 85 1.13 3.23 6.13
C GLU A 85 1.67 1.94 6.76
N ALA A 86 1.54 0.77 6.11
CA ALA A 86 1.98 -0.53 6.66
C ALA A 86 3.41 -0.53 7.19
N LEU A 87 4.30 0.31 6.65
CA LEU A 87 5.71 0.40 7.06
C LEU A 87 5.97 1.33 8.25
N LYS A 88 4.96 1.94 8.86
CA LYS A 88 5.11 2.82 10.04
C LYS A 88 5.84 2.16 11.22
N PRO A 89 5.66 0.85 11.50
CA PRO A 89 6.37 0.18 12.59
C PRO A 89 7.84 -0.16 12.28
N CYS A 90 8.33 0.09 11.06
CA CYS A 90 9.66 -0.29 10.63
C CYS A 90 10.75 0.36 11.50
N ARG A 91 11.74 -0.44 11.90
CA ARG A 91 12.93 0.00 12.63
C ARG A 91 14.21 -0.50 11.95
N ILE A 92 15.37 -0.05 12.44
CA ILE A 92 16.67 -0.43 11.89
C ILE A 92 16.85 -1.96 11.87
N GLU A 93 16.37 -2.66 12.90
CA GLU A 93 16.45 -4.12 12.98
C GLU A 93 15.60 -4.81 11.89
N SER A 94 14.48 -4.22 11.52
CA SER A 94 13.63 -4.68 10.42
C SER A 94 14.32 -4.52 9.08
N VAL A 95 15.04 -3.41 8.87
CA VAL A 95 15.81 -3.14 7.66
C VAL A 95 16.92 -4.17 7.47
N GLU A 96 17.68 -4.48 8.52
CA GLU A 96 18.76 -5.48 8.45
C GLU A 96 18.20 -6.89 8.19
N SER A 97 17.08 -7.24 8.80
CA SER A 97 16.40 -8.52 8.55
C SER A 97 15.89 -8.62 7.11
N ALA A 98 15.32 -7.54 6.57
CA ALA A 98 14.84 -7.46 5.20
C ALA A 98 15.99 -7.58 4.19
N ARG A 99 17.10 -6.88 4.45
CA ARG A 99 18.31 -6.97 3.63
C ARG A 99 18.81 -8.41 3.56
N LYS A 100 18.87 -9.10 4.71
CA LYS A 100 19.30 -10.49 4.76
C LYS A 100 18.43 -11.41 3.90
N LEU A 101 17.10 -11.29 3.96
CA LEU A 101 16.22 -12.08 3.09
C LEU A 101 16.48 -11.82 1.60
N ILE A 102 16.76 -10.58 1.23
CA ILE A 102 17.08 -10.21 -0.16
C ILE A 102 18.43 -10.80 -0.59
N GLU A 103 19.46 -10.67 0.25
CA GLU A 103 20.80 -11.25 0.02
C GLU A 103 20.75 -12.78 -0.11
N ASP A 104 19.93 -13.44 0.71
CA ASP A 104 19.67 -14.88 0.68
C ASP A 104 18.79 -15.32 -0.51
N ARG A 105 18.37 -14.38 -1.37
CA ARG A 105 17.46 -14.60 -2.51
C ARG A 105 16.11 -15.21 -2.10
N ALA A 106 15.69 -14.95 -0.87
CA ALA A 106 14.38 -15.36 -0.36
C ALA A 106 13.26 -14.45 -0.84
N VAL A 107 13.58 -13.27 -1.40
CA VAL A 107 12.61 -12.31 -1.94
C VAL A 107 12.70 -12.28 -3.46
N SER A 108 11.57 -12.33 -4.15
CA SER A 108 11.49 -12.10 -5.59
C SER A 108 10.28 -11.26 -5.95
N VAL A 109 10.50 -10.24 -6.80
CA VAL A 109 9.42 -9.43 -7.38
C VAL A 109 9.47 -9.55 -8.90
N ARG A 110 8.37 -10.00 -9.51
CA ARG A 110 8.25 -10.16 -10.96
C ARG A 110 7.11 -9.31 -11.51
N CYS A 111 7.27 -8.87 -12.75
CA CYS A 111 6.24 -8.17 -13.50
C CYS A 111 5.45 -9.18 -14.35
N ASP A 112 4.13 -9.13 -14.25
CA ASP A 112 3.21 -9.79 -15.19
C ASP A 112 2.84 -8.78 -16.29
N PRO A 113 3.35 -8.94 -17.53
CA PRO A 113 3.15 -7.97 -18.61
C PRO A 113 1.69 -7.92 -19.10
N ASP A 114 0.90 -8.95 -18.83
CA ASP A 114 -0.50 -9.03 -19.26
C ASP A 114 -1.45 -8.33 -18.29
N ARG A 115 -0.93 -7.84 -17.14
CA ARG A 115 -1.72 -7.13 -16.12
C ARG A 115 -1.44 -5.63 -16.12
N THR A 116 -2.53 -4.86 -16.11
CA THR A 116 -2.53 -3.39 -16.05
C THR A 116 -3.25 -2.89 -14.81
N GLY A 117 -3.19 -1.57 -14.56
CA GLY A 117 -3.80 -0.98 -13.37
C GLY A 117 -3.10 -1.42 -12.08
N VAL A 118 -3.81 -1.38 -10.96
CA VAL A 118 -3.29 -1.87 -9.69
C VAL A 118 -3.53 -3.38 -9.59
N PHE A 119 -2.43 -4.14 -9.60
CA PHE A 119 -2.43 -5.57 -9.30
C PHE A 119 -1.15 -5.96 -8.56
N ILE A 120 -1.30 -6.65 -7.44
CA ILE A 120 -0.21 -7.17 -6.61
C ILE A 120 -0.67 -8.53 -6.08
N GLN A 121 0.11 -9.57 -6.30
CA GLN A 121 -0.07 -10.86 -5.67
C GLN A 121 1.18 -11.20 -4.87
N ALA A 122 1.06 -11.27 -3.55
CA ALA A 122 2.12 -11.71 -2.67
C ALA A 122 1.87 -13.16 -2.24
N VAL A 123 2.93 -13.97 -2.27
CA VAL A 123 2.99 -15.29 -1.64
C VAL A 123 4.09 -15.23 -0.58
N VAL A 124 3.71 -15.47 0.67
CA VAL A 124 4.63 -15.45 1.81
C VAL A 124 4.58 -16.83 2.47
N GLU A 125 5.76 -17.37 2.78
CA GLU A 125 5.94 -18.75 3.26
C GLU A 125 6.72 -18.73 4.57
N ASP A 126 6.26 -19.47 5.57
CA ASP A 126 7.05 -19.84 6.75
C ASP A 126 7.50 -21.31 6.67
N GLU A 127 7.77 -21.97 7.80
CA GLU A 127 8.11 -23.39 7.83
C GLU A 127 6.95 -24.33 7.51
N ASN A 128 5.73 -23.94 7.87
CA ASN A 128 4.55 -24.81 7.91
C ASN A 128 3.50 -24.42 6.88
N HIS A 129 3.37 -23.13 6.57
CA HIS A 129 2.25 -22.57 5.85
C HIS A 129 2.68 -21.65 4.72
N VAL A 130 1.82 -21.59 3.71
CA VAL A 130 1.95 -20.69 2.55
C VAL A 130 0.70 -19.84 2.47
N VAL A 131 0.88 -18.51 2.47
CA VAL A 131 -0.22 -17.56 2.39
C VAL A 131 -0.10 -16.73 1.12
N ARG A 132 -1.17 -16.71 0.32
CA ARG A 132 -1.30 -15.83 -0.84
C ARG A 132 -2.27 -14.71 -0.54
N CYS A 133 -1.85 -13.47 -0.76
CA CYS A 133 -2.70 -12.28 -0.74
C CYS A 133 -2.70 -11.65 -2.14
N THR A 134 -3.86 -11.17 -2.60
CA THR A 134 -3.98 -10.44 -3.87
C THR A 134 -4.71 -9.12 -3.67
N ILE A 135 -4.05 -8.03 -4.07
CA ILE A 135 -4.63 -6.69 -4.17
C ILE A 135 -4.92 -6.39 -5.63
N SER A 136 -6.12 -5.91 -5.94
CA SER A 136 -6.49 -5.52 -7.30
C SER A 136 -7.52 -4.40 -7.33
N GLY A 137 -7.51 -3.61 -8.41
CA GLY A 137 -8.44 -2.49 -8.61
C GLY A 137 -7.98 -1.20 -7.93
N SER A 138 -7.74 -1.22 -6.62
CA SER A 138 -7.17 -0.09 -5.86
C SER A 138 -5.99 -0.54 -4.99
N HIS A 139 -5.18 0.41 -4.52
CA HIS A 139 -3.95 0.14 -3.77
C HIS A 139 -4.16 -0.53 -2.40
N THR A 140 -5.39 -0.53 -1.88
CA THR A 140 -5.74 -1.10 -0.56
C THR A 140 -6.82 -2.18 -0.63
N ASN A 141 -7.36 -2.48 -1.82
CA ASN A 141 -8.42 -3.48 -1.96
C ASN A 141 -7.87 -4.91 -1.98
N VAL A 142 -8.04 -5.63 -0.88
CA VAL A 142 -7.70 -7.05 -0.78
C VAL A 142 -8.79 -7.90 -1.44
N SER A 143 -8.49 -8.41 -2.63
CA SER A 143 -9.40 -9.21 -3.45
C SER A 143 -9.34 -10.72 -3.20
N MET A 144 -8.24 -11.22 -2.61
CA MET A 144 -8.08 -12.64 -2.28
C MET A 144 -7.10 -12.85 -1.13
N ILE A 145 -7.43 -13.75 -0.21
CA ILE A 145 -6.49 -14.36 0.75
C ILE A 145 -6.69 -15.86 0.70
N GLU A 146 -5.59 -16.62 0.61
CA GLU A 146 -5.56 -18.09 0.57
C GLU A 146 -4.48 -18.59 1.54
N ILE A 147 -4.82 -19.55 2.39
CA ILE A 147 -3.86 -20.26 3.26
C ILE A 147 -3.79 -21.71 2.78
N ASP A 148 -2.60 -22.17 2.40
CA ASP A 148 -2.34 -23.54 1.94
C ASP A 148 -3.29 -24.01 0.81
N GLY A 149 -3.59 -23.12 -0.14
CA GLY A 149 -4.52 -23.43 -1.23
C GLY A 149 -6.00 -23.24 -0.89
N MET A 150 -6.35 -22.93 0.36
CA MET A 150 -7.72 -22.76 0.82
C MET A 150 -8.08 -21.26 0.93
N PRO A 151 -9.03 -20.76 0.13
CA PRO A 151 -9.43 -19.35 0.18
C PRO A 151 -10.11 -19.03 1.51
N LEU A 152 -9.75 -17.90 2.12
CA LEU A 152 -10.47 -17.36 3.25
C LEU A 152 -11.65 -16.51 2.77
N PRO A 153 -12.77 -16.52 3.52
CA PRO A 153 -13.83 -15.55 3.29
C PRO A 153 -13.27 -14.15 3.54
N ILE A 154 -13.38 -13.29 2.53
CA ILE A 154 -13.11 -11.87 2.67
C ILE A 154 -14.47 -11.22 2.82
N GLU A 155 -14.65 -10.42 3.87
CA GLU A 155 -15.77 -9.50 3.87
C GLU A 155 -15.55 -8.58 2.68
N GLU A 156 -16.46 -8.62 1.70
CA GLU A 156 -16.52 -7.58 0.67
C GLU A 156 -16.66 -6.25 1.40
N GLN A 157 -15.54 -5.59 1.66
CA GLN A 157 -15.56 -4.16 1.80
C GLN A 157 -15.99 -3.71 0.43
N ALA A 158 -17.27 -3.33 0.31
CA ALA A 158 -17.75 -2.61 -0.84
C ALA A 158 -16.78 -1.45 -1.02
N ILE A 159 -15.86 -1.60 -1.97
CA ILE A 159 -15.13 -0.46 -2.49
C ILE A 159 -16.27 0.40 -2.97
N PRO A 160 -16.47 1.62 -2.43
CA PRO A 160 -17.26 2.56 -3.16
C PRO A 160 -16.46 2.79 -4.44
N SER A 161 -16.74 1.99 -5.47
CA SER A 161 -16.63 2.43 -6.86
C SER A 161 -17.79 3.41 -7.09
N ALA A 162 -17.97 4.35 -6.16
CA ALA A 162 -18.54 5.60 -6.52
C ALA A 162 -17.44 6.24 -7.38
N THR A 163 -17.45 5.92 -8.68
CA THR A 163 -17.35 7.01 -9.64
C THR A 163 -18.37 8.01 -9.16
N ILE A 164 -17.90 8.97 -8.37
CA ILE A 164 -18.76 10.06 -7.97
C ILE A 164 -18.93 10.83 -9.25
N ASP A 165 -20.06 10.59 -9.91
CA ASP A 165 -20.36 11.23 -11.17
C ASP A 165 -20.81 12.64 -10.80
N PHE A 166 -20.00 13.62 -11.18
CA PHE A 166 -20.27 15.02 -10.90
C PHE A 166 -20.14 15.84 -12.18
N THR A 167 -21.00 16.82 -12.29
CA THR A 167 -20.92 17.86 -13.30
C THR A 167 -19.96 18.97 -12.85
N PRO A 168 -19.40 19.76 -13.78
CA PRO A 168 -18.64 20.95 -13.41
C PRO A 168 -19.41 21.89 -12.47
N ASP A 169 -20.72 22.06 -12.68
CA ASP A 169 -21.56 22.94 -11.84
C ASP A 169 -21.64 22.45 -10.39
N GLU A 170 -21.79 21.14 -10.16
CA GLU A 170 -21.78 20.56 -8.81
C GLU A 170 -20.44 20.74 -8.08
N VAL A 171 -19.33 20.80 -8.82
CA VAL A 171 -18.01 21.15 -8.26
C VAL A 171 -18.00 22.61 -7.80
N PHE A 172 -18.46 23.54 -8.65
CA PHE A 172 -18.52 24.97 -8.31
C PHE A 172 -19.44 25.22 -7.12
N ASP A 173 -20.64 24.65 -7.12
CA ASP A 173 -21.59 24.76 -6.01
C ASP A 173 -21.00 24.21 -4.71
N SER A 174 -20.27 23.09 -4.78
CA SER A 174 -19.61 22.50 -3.61
C SER A 174 -18.49 23.38 -3.07
N VAL A 175 -17.71 24.01 -3.95
CA VAL A 175 -16.65 24.95 -3.57
C VAL A 175 -17.24 26.20 -2.91
N GLU A 176 -18.30 26.77 -3.48
CA GLU A 176 -18.97 27.95 -2.91
C GLU A 176 -19.62 27.65 -1.55
N ALA A 177 -20.11 26.43 -1.36
CA ALA A 177 -20.76 26.01 -0.13
C ALA A 177 -19.77 25.53 0.96
N MET A 178 -18.47 25.40 0.68
CA MET A 178 -17.50 24.80 1.60
C MET A 178 -17.52 25.41 3.00
N ASN A 179 -17.40 24.53 4.00
CA ASN A 179 -17.29 24.92 5.40
C ASN A 179 -15.83 24.87 5.90
N ASN A 180 -15.57 25.50 7.05
CA ASN A 180 -14.22 25.57 7.63
C ASN A 180 -13.59 24.21 7.96
N ARG A 181 -14.38 23.17 8.21
CA ARG A 181 -13.87 21.82 8.46
C ARG A 181 -13.35 21.19 7.17
N GLU A 182 -14.10 21.31 6.07
CA GLU A 182 -13.69 20.83 4.73
C GLU A 182 -12.41 21.55 4.29
N ILE A 183 -12.37 22.88 4.45
CA ILE A 183 -11.18 23.70 4.16
C ILE A 183 -10.00 23.24 5.02
N GLY A 184 -10.21 23.04 6.32
CA GLY A 184 -9.16 22.59 7.25
C GLY A 184 -8.47 21.31 6.80
N LYS A 185 -9.22 20.30 6.34
CA LYS A 185 -8.64 19.05 5.81
C LYS A 185 -7.76 19.25 4.57
N ILE A 186 -8.15 20.15 3.67
CA ILE A 186 -7.32 20.50 2.51
C ILE A 186 -6.00 21.10 2.98
N PHE A 187 -6.05 22.01 3.96
CA PHE A 187 -4.86 22.62 4.55
C PHE A 187 -3.99 21.61 5.28
N GLU A 188 -4.55 20.62 5.99
CA GLU A 188 -3.76 19.52 6.59
C GLU A 188 -2.92 18.78 5.54
N GLY A 189 -3.52 18.49 4.37
CA GLY A 189 -2.79 17.87 3.26
C GLY A 189 -1.70 18.78 2.68
N ILE A 190 -1.97 20.09 2.56
CA ILE A 190 -0.98 21.09 2.11
C ILE A 190 0.18 21.17 3.10
N ASP A 191 -0.10 21.31 4.39
CA ASP A 191 0.90 21.43 5.45
C ASP A 191 1.80 20.19 5.48
N MET A 192 1.21 18.99 5.41
CA MET A 192 1.95 17.72 5.32
C MET A 192 2.92 17.69 4.13
N ASN A 193 2.46 18.10 2.94
CA ASN A 193 3.30 18.12 1.74
C ASN A 193 4.38 19.21 1.80
N LEU A 194 4.09 20.37 2.41
CA LEU A 194 5.06 21.44 2.58
C LEU A 194 6.16 21.05 3.58
N ASP A 195 5.81 20.36 4.66
CA ASP A 195 6.78 19.94 5.67
C ASP A 195 7.78 18.93 5.13
N ILE A 196 7.33 17.94 4.34
CA ILE A 196 8.25 17.00 3.67
C ILE A 196 9.08 17.68 2.58
N ALA A 197 8.52 18.65 1.85
CA ALA A 197 9.25 19.41 0.84
C ALA A 197 10.37 20.26 1.45
N LYS A 198 10.12 20.92 2.59
CA LYS A 198 11.15 21.65 3.34
C LYS A 198 12.26 20.72 3.81
N PHE A 199 11.90 19.58 4.40
CA PHE A 199 12.89 18.60 4.84
C PHE A 199 13.78 18.11 3.69
N GLY A 200 13.25 17.95 2.48
CA GLY A 200 14.03 17.53 1.31
C GLY A 200 14.90 18.63 0.66
N LEU A 201 14.72 19.90 1.05
CA LEU A 201 15.54 21.03 0.59
C LEU A 201 16.74 21.33 1.50
N ASP A 202 16.69 20.84 2.75
CA ASP A 202 17.76 20.94 3.75
C ASP A 202 18.80 19.81 3.61
#